data_AF-A0A954U2V3-F1
#
_entry.id   AF-A0A954U2V3-F1
#
_cell.length_a   1.000
_cell.length_b   1.000
_cell.length_c   1.000
_cell.angle_alpha   90.00
_cell.angle_beta   90.00
_cell.angle_gamma   90.00
#
_symmetry.space_group_name_H-M   'P 1'
#
loop_
_entity.id
_entity.type
_entity.pdbx_description
1 polymer ?
#
loop_
_entity_poly.entity_id
_entity_poly.type
_entity_poly.pdbx_seq_one_letter_code
_entity_poly.pdbx_strand_id
1 'polypeptide(L)'
;GIRGSYTEFGEATPRGRVRMLDTVCPPTDTASASVANSPEATDSLASGRLELAQQIVDPRNPLTARVYVNRVWHYLFGEGLVRTPDDFGHLGEPPTHPELLDYLADRFVREGWSTKRLITLLVTSATWRQSHNADSQAAAIDPENRLWHEMRLRRLEAEAIRDAMMVVSGRYDPSLFGPPIEPFRTAEDP
;
A
#
# COMPACT_ATOMS: atom_id res chain seq x y z
N GLY A 1 -15.32 -24.69 0.08
CA GLY A 1 -14.32 -25.31 -0.80
C GLY A 1 -14.80 -26.70 -1.09
N ILE A 2 -14.90 -27.08 -2.37
CA ILE A 2 -15.42 -28.40 -2.73
C ILE A 2 -14.39 -29.43 -2.29
N ARG A 3 -14.74 -30.28 -1.31
CA ARG A 3 -14.06 -31.56 -1.11
C ARG A 3 -14.76 -32.56 -2.02
N GLY A 4 -14.04 -33.08 -3.00
CA GLY A 4 -14.53 -34.04 -3.99
C GLY A 4 -13.42 -34.40 -4.96
N SER A 5 -13.46 -35.59 -5.55
CA SER A 5 -12.62 -35.93 -6.69
C SER A 5 -13.15 -35.18 -7.92
N TYR A 6 -12.33 -35.04 -8.98
CA TYR A 6 -12.70 -34.32 -10.20
C TYR A 6 -13.89 -34.95 -10.97
N THR A 7 -14.37 -36.11 -10.54
CA THR A 7 -15.52 -36.83 -11.10
C THR A 7 -16.74 -36.84 -10.18
N GLU A 8 -16.60 -36.55 -8.89
CA GLU A 8 -17.70 -36.58 -7.91
C GLU A 8 -17.66 -35.32 -7.02
N PHE A 9 -18.58 -34.40 -7.29
CA PHE A 9 -18.75 -33.18 -6.49
C PHE A 9 -19.41 -33.52 -5.15
N GLY A 10 -18.73 -33.22 -4.04
CA GLY A 10 -19.29 -33.36 -2.69
C GLY A 10 -20.38 -32.33 -2.37
N GLU A 11 -21.02 -32.49 -1.21
CA GLU A 11 -22.13 -31.64 -0.75
C GLU A 11 -21.74 -30.16 -0.67
N ALA A 12 -22.64 -29.29 -1.15
CA ALA A 12 -22.40 -27.85 -1.23
C ALA A 12 -22.20 -27.25 0.17
N THR A 13 -20.95 -26.92 0.52
CA THR A 13 -20.66 -26.24 1.78
C THR A 13 -21.16 -24.80 1.72
N PRO A 14 -21.92 -24.31 2.72
CA PRO A 14 -22.30 -22.91 2.79
C PRO A 14 -21.06 -22.02 2.82
N ARG A 15 -21.11 -20.90 2.09
CA ARG A 15 -19.98 -19.96 1.98
C ARG A 15 -19.78 -19.26 3.33
N GLY A 16 -18.59 -19.37 3.90
CA GLY A 16 -18.20 -18.58 5.08
C GLY A 16 -18.06 -17.10 4.72
N ARG A 17 -18.55 -16.19 5.58
CA ARG A 17 -18.34 -14.75 5.45
C ARG A 17 -17.10 -14.34 6.25
N VAL A 18 -16.22 -13.54 5.65
CA VAL A 18 -15.12 -12.89 6.38
C VAL A 18 -15.75 -11.89 7.36
N ARG A 19 -15.39 -11.98 8.64
CA ARG A 19 -15.77 -10.99 9.65
C ARG A 19 -14.57 -10.09 9.90
N MET A 20 -14.75 -8.77 9.81
CA MET A 20 -13.81 -7.86 10.44
C MET A 20 -14.02 -7.94 11.95
N LEU A 21 -12.91 -8.02 12.68
CA LEU A 21 -12.95 -7.95 14.13
C LEU A 21 -12.86 -6.46 14.49
N ASP A 22 -14.01 -5.88 14.79
CA ASP A 22 -14.15 -4.45 15.07
C ASP A 22 -13.54 -4.06 16.43
N THR A 23 -13.01 -5.04 17.18
CA THR A 23 -12.46 -4.85 18.52
C THR A 23 -11.21 -5.71 18.69
N VAL A 24 -10.05 -5.05 18.80
CA VAL A 24 -8.89 -5.65 19.46
C VAL A 24 -9.23 -5.65 20.96
N CYS A 25 -9.78 -6.77 21.43
CA CYS A 25 -10.02 -6.96 22.86
C CYS A 25 -8.67 -7.21 23.54
N PRO A 26 -8.30 -6.50 24.62
CA PRO A 26 -7.17 -6.91 25.44
C PRO A 26 -7.45 -8.27 26.07
N PRO A 27 -6.43 -9.12 26.31
CA PRO A 27 -6.65 -10.43 26.92
C PRO A 27 -6.98 -10.22 28.38
N THR A 28 -8.26 -10.27 28.73
CA THR A 28 -8.65 -10.53 30.11
C THR A 28 -9.81 -11.52 30.07
N ASP A 29 -9.54 -12.67 30.68
CA ASP A 29 -10.44 -13.79 30.82
C ASP A 29 -11.83 -13.34 31.29
N THR A 30 -12.86 -13.87 30.64
CA THR A 30 -13.97 -14.65 31.23
C THR A 30 -15.18 -14.61 30.28
N ALA A 31 -15.81 -15.78 30.17
CA ALA A 31 -16.98 -16.12 29.37
C ALA A 31 -18.09 -15.06 29.23
N SER A 32 -18.78 -15.17 28.09
CA SER A 32 -20.11 -14.60 27.77
C SER A 32 -20.12 -13.18 27.19
N ALA A 33 -19.85 -13.07 25.89
CA ALA A 33 -20.35 -11.97 25.08
C ALA A 33 -21.31 -12.54 24.02
N SER A 34 -22.60 -12.31 24.26
CA SER A 34 -23.71 -12.61 23.37
C SER A 34 -23.46 -12.03 21.98
N VAL A 35 -23.44 -12.91 20.98
CA VAL A 35 -23.45 -12.57 19.56
C VAL A 35 -24.82 -12.00 19.22
N ALA A 36 -25.00 -10.70 19.41
CA ALA A 36 -26.18 -9.96 18.98
C ALA A 36 -25.73 -8.82 18.07
N ASN A 37 -25.48 -9.16 16.81
CA ASN A 37 -25.68 -8.31 15.64
C ASN A 37 -25.47 -9.19 14.41
N SER A 38 -26.50 -9.96 14.08
CA SER A 38 -26.64 -10.61 12.78
C SER A 38 -27.31 -9.59 11.86
N PRO A 39 -26.59 -8.95 10.90
CA PRO A 39 -27.29 -8.41 9.75
C PRO A 39 -27.75 -9.63 8.94
N GLU A 40 -29.07 -9.70 8.79
CA GLU A 40 -29.81 -10.75 8.09
C GLU A 40 -29.13 -11.17 6.78
N ALA A 41 -29.22 -12.47 6.49
CA ALA A 41 -28.80 -13.05 5.24
C ALA A 41 -29.61 -12.42 4.10
N THR A 42 -29.06 -11.37 3.50
CA THR A 42 -29.59 -10.84 2.25
C THR A 42 -29.17 -11.81 1.16
N ASP A 43 -30.15 -12.59 0.72
CA ASP A 43 -30.10 -13.44 -0.46
C ASP A 43 -29.83 -12.55 -1.67
N SER A 44 -28.56 -12.30 -1.97
CA SER A 44 -28.17 -11.46 -3.09
C SER A 44 -27.20 -12.20 -3.99
N LEU A 45 -27.54 -12.22 -5.27
CA LEU A 45 -26.83 -12.82 -6.39
C LEU A 45 -25.42 -12.23 -6.63
N ALA A 46 -24.89 -11.43 -5.69
CA ALA A 46 -23.60 -10.79 -5.79
C ALA A 46 -22.48 -11.71 -5.30
N SER A 47 -21.35 -11.69 -6.04
CA SER A 47 -20.14 -12.38 -5.60
C SER A 47 -19.71 -11.81 -4.24
N GLY A 48 -19.62 -12.62 -3.18
CA GLY A 48 -19.12 -12.19 -1.86
C GLY A 48 -17.74 -11.49 -1.88
N ARG A 49 -17.03 -11.53 -3.03
CA ARG A 49 -15.85 -10.71 -3.32
C ARG A 49 -16.16 -9.21 -3.38
N LEU A 50 -17.30 -8.81 -3.94
CA LEU A 50 -17.71 -7.39 -4.03
C LEU A 50 -18.04 -6.84 -2.63
N GLU A 51 -18.78 -7.60 -1.84
CA GLU A 51 -19.09 -7.25 -0.45
C GLU A 51 -17.82 -7.12 0.39
N LEU A 52 -16.90 -8.07 0.25
CA LEU A 52 -15.58 -8.00 0.91
C LEU A 52 -14.79 -6.77 0.44
N ALA A 53 -14.77 -6.49 -0.86
CA ALA A 53 -14.08 -5.32 -1.40
C ALA A 53 -14.67 -4.02 -0.84
N GLN A 54 -16.00 -3.91 -0.77
CA GLN A 54 -16.69 -2.77 -0.17
C GLN A 54 -16.36 -2.59 1.31
N GLN A 55 -16.25 -3.69 2.07
CA GLN A 55 -15.83 -3.64 3.47
C GLN A 55 -14.36 -3.21 3.62
N ILE A 56 -13.47 -3.67 2.74
CA ILE A 56 -12.05 -3.30 2.76
C ILE A 56 -11.87 -1.80 2.52
N VAL A 57 -12.61 -1.23 1.57
CA VAL A 57 -12.51 0.21 1.22
C VAL A 57 -13.44 1.09 2.04
N ASP A 58 -14.17 0.53 3.02
CA ASP A 58 -15.07 1.31 3.87
C ASP A 58 -14.26 2.36 4.65
N PRO A 59 -14.65 3.65 4.64
CA PRO A 59 -14.00 4.69 5.43
C PRO A 59 -13.90 4.39 6.93
N ARG A 60 -14.77 3.53 7.46
CA ARG A 60 -14.74 3.06 8.85
C ARG A 60 -13.60 2.08 9.14
N ASN A 61 -12.94 1.54 8.11
CA ASN A 61 -11.75 0.71 8.24
C ASN A 61 -10.48 1.57 8.08
N PRO A 62 -9.82 1.98 9.17
CA PRO A 62 -8.62 2.83 9.10
C PRO A 62 -7.40 2.07 8.56
N LEU A 63 -7.39 0.74 8.60
CA LEU A 63 -6.21 -0.06 8.27
C LEU A 63 -5.87 0.03 6.78
N THR A 64 -6.88 -0.03 5.91
CA THR A 64 -6.69 0.02 4.46
C THR A 64 -6.03 1.34 4.03
N ALA A 65 -6.50 2.47 4.57
CA ALA A 65 -5.93 3.78 4.27
C ALA A 65 -4.48 3.90 4.79
N ARG A 66 -4.22 3.44 6.03
CA ARG A 66 -2.87 3.44 6.62
C ARG A 66 -1.89 2.59 5.80
N VAL A 67 -2.27 1.37 5.42
CA VAL A 67 -1.46 0.46 4.60
C VAL A 67 -1.15 1.11 3.26
N TYR A 68 -2.16 1.66 2.59
CA TYR A 68 -1.98 2.28 1.27
C TYR A 68 -1.06 3.50 1.32
N VAL A 69 -1.28 4.40 2.29
CA VAL A 69 -0.43 5.58 2.49
C VAL A 69 1.01 5.18 2.78
N ASN A 70 1.23 4.18 3.64
CA ASN A 70 2.58 3.68 3.94
C ASN A 70 3.27 3.12 2.69
N ARG A 71 2.54 2.42 1.82
CA ARG A 71 3.07 1.91 0.55
C ARG A 71 3.47 3.06 -0.38
N VAL A 72 2.62 4.07 -0.55
CA VAL A 72 2.94 5.25 -1.37
C VAL A 72 4.15 5.98 -0.79
N TRP A 73 4.21 6.14 0.53
CA TRP A 73 5.36 6.71 1.23
C TRP A 73 6.62 5.89 0.94
N HIS A 74 6.57 4.57 1.10
CA HIS A 74 7.69 3.67 0.81
C HIS A 74 8.20 3.81 -0.63
N TYR A 75 7.32 3.85 -1.63
CA TYR A 75 7.73 4.05 -3.03
C TYR A 75 8.41 5.40 -3.27
N LEU A 76 7.92 6.46 -2.62
CA LEU A 76 8.47 7.80 -2.78
C LEU A 76 9.79 7.95 -2.01
N PHE A 77 9.82 7.60 -0.74
CA PHE A 77 10.96 7.86 0.14
C PHE A 77 11.97 6.71 0.21
N GLY A 78 11.67 5.56 -0.41
CA GLY A 78 12.48 4.33 -0.40
C GLY A 78 12.28 3.45 0.83
N GLU A 79 11.72 4.01 1.90
CA GLU A 79 11.45 3.31 3.15
C GLU A 79 10.10 3.74 3.72
N GLY A 80 9.34 2.82 4.32
CA GLY A 80 8.02 3.10 4.88
C GLY A 80 8.09 3.78 6.25
N LEU A 81 7.01 4.44 6.67
CA LEU A 81 6.84 4.90 8.05
C LEU A 81 6.71 3.70 9.00
N VAL A 82 6.10 2.62 8.50
CA VAL A 82 6.16 1.26 9.04
C VAL A 82 7.05 0.44 8.11
N ARG A 83 8.14 -0.13 8.63
CA ARG A 83 9.12 -0.90 7.83
C ARG A 83 8.57 -2.22 7.32
N THR A 84 7.52 -2.75 7.96
CA THR A 84 6.78 -3.95 7.55
C THR A 84 5.50 -3.55 6.80
N PRO A 85 5.57 -3.22 5.49
CA PRO A 85 4.40 -2.75 4.74
C PRO A 85 3.29 -3.81 4.61
N ASP A 86 3.61 -5.09 4.89
CA ASP A 86 2.68 -6.21 4.80
C ASP A 86 2.14 -6.66 6.18
N ASP A 87 2.66 -6.13 7.28
CA ASP A 87 2.21 -6.45 8.63
C ASP A 87 1.97 -5.18 9.46
N PHE A 88 0.69 -4.85 9.63
CA PHE A 88 0.18 -3.77 10.48
C PHE A 88 -0.46 -4.33 11.76
N GLY A 89 -0.28 -5.63 12.04
CA GLY A 89 -0.76 -6.30 13.24
C GLY A 89 0.24 -6.25 14.39
N HIS A 90 -0.02 -7.04 15.43
CA HIS A 90 0.85 -7.15 16.61
C HIS A 90 2.26 -7.70 16.31
N LEU A 91 2.44 -8.33 15.15
CA LEU A 91 3.72 -8.89 14.71
C LEU A 91 4.52 -7.91 13.84
N GLY A 92 3.90 -6.82 13.38
CA GLY A 92 4.55 -5.77 12.62
C GLY A 92 5.38 -4.83 13.48
N GLU A 93 6.31 -4.11 12.84
CA GLU A 93 7.03 -3.03 13.53
C GLU A 93 6.12 -1.84 13.81
N PRO A 94 6.25 -1.17 14.96
CA PRO A 94 5.48 0.03 15.23
C PRO A 94 5.85 1.16 14.25
N PRO A 95 4.88 2.01 13.86
CA PRO A 95 5.17 3.17 13.02
C PRO A 95 6.15 4.12 13.72
N THR A 96 7.13 4.61 12.97
CA THR A 96 8.06 5.65 13.45
C THR A 96 7.32 6.94 13.83
N HIS A 97 6.32 7.32 13.01
CA HIS A 97 5.53 8.53 13.19
C HIS A 97 4.02 8.19 13.11
N PRO A 98 3.40 7.68 14.20
CA PRO A 98 1.99 7.25 14.18
C PRO A 98 1.04 8.38 13.85
N GLU A 99 1.24 9.57 14.44
CA GLU A 99 0.38 10.73 14.22
C GLU A 99 0.42 11.23 12.77
N LEU A 100 1.59 11.18 12.14
CA LEU A 100 1.76 11.54 10.73
C LEU A 100 1.03 10.54 9.82
N LEU A 101 1.18 9.25 10.10
CA LEU A 101 0.51 8.20 9.33
C LEU A 101 -1.01 8.35 9.43
N ASP A 102 -1.52 8.61 10.62
CA ASP A 102 -2.95 8.82 10.88
C ASP A 102 -3.49 10.05 10.16
N TYR A 103 -2.76 11.17 10.25
CA TYR A 103 -3.10 12.40 9.52
C TYR A 103 -3.19 12.17 8.01
N LEU A 104 -2.20 11.48 7.43
CA LEU A 104 -2.15 11.20 6.00
C LEU A 104 -3.26 10.23 5.57
N ALA A 105 -3.53 9.20 6.37
CA ALA A 105 -4.60 8.23 6.11
C ALA A 105 -5.99 8.88 6.14
N ASP A 106 -6.28 9.65 7.18
CA ASP A 106 -7.55 10.38 7.34
C ASP A 106 -7.75 11.40 6.20
N ARG A 107 -6.69 12.15 5.85
CA ARG A 107 -6.73 13.06 4.70
C ARG A 107 -6.96 12.35 3.37
N PHE A 108 -6.31 11.21 3.15
CA PHE A 108 -6.47 10.42 1.93
C PHE A 108 -7.91 9.93 1.73
N VAL A 109 -8.55 9.47 2.81
CA VAL A 109 -9.97 9.07 2.80
C VAL A 109 -10.87 10.28 2.49
N ARG A 110 -10.67 11.42 3.18
CA ARG A 110 -11.45 12.66 2.95
C ARG A 110 -11.31 13.21 1.53
N GLU A 111 -10.13 13.08 0.92
CA GLU A 111 -9.88 13.53 -0.45
C GLU A 111 -10.37 12.55 -1.53
N GLY A 112 -11.11 11.51 -1.13
CA GLY A 112 -11.75 10.56 -2.04
C GLY A 112 -10.77 9.52 -2.60
N TRP A 113 -9.79 9.09 -1.80
CA TRP A 113 -8.82 8.05 -2.19
C TRP A 113 -7.97 8.43 -3.42
N SER A 114 -7.74 9.72 -3.64
CA SER A 114 -6.99 10.22 -4.79
C SER A 114 -5.48 10.06 -4.63
N THR A 115 -4.89 9.03 -5.27
CA THR A 115 -3.44 8.79 -5.25
C THR A 115 -2.64 9.99 -5.75
N LYS A 116 -3.13 10.68 -6.80
CA LYS A 116 -2.46 11.86 -7.36
C LYS A 116 -2.34 12.99 -6.34
N ARG A 117 -3.40 13.25 -5.56
CA ARG A 117 -3.38 14.30 -4.52
C ARG A 117 -2.44 13.91 -3.38
N LEU A 118 -2.48 12.66 -2.94
CA LEU A 118 -1.55 12.14 -1.93
C LEU A 118 -0.08 12.30 -2.38
N ILE A 119 0.26 11.88 -3.61
CA ILE A 119 1.61 12.06 -4.14
C ILE A 119 1.98 13.55 -4.18
N THR A 120 1.09 14.40 -4.66
CA THR A 120 1.33 15.87 -4.72
C THR A 120 1.62 16.44 -3.34
N LEU A 121 0.86 16.05 -2.31
CA LEU A 121 1.08 16.45 -0.93
C LEU A 121 2.47 16.00 -0.43
N LEU A 122 2.84 14.75 -0.70
CA LEU A 122 4.11 14.21 -0.24
C LEU A 122 5.30 14.89 -0.93
N VAL A 123 5.27 15.06 -2.26
CA VAL A 123 6.40 15.68 -3.00
C VAL A 123 6.53 17.18 -2.77
N THR A 124 5.49 17.85 -2.28
CA THR A 124 5.54 19.28 -1.91
C THR A 124 5.89 19.49 -0.43
N SER A 125 5.97 18.43 0.36
CA SER A 125 6.32 18.49 1.78
C SER A 125 7.73 19.05 2.03
N ALA A 126 7.99 19.50 3.25
CA ALA A 126 9.33 19.87 3.67
C ALA A 126 10.26 18.65 3.67
N THR A 127 9.75 17.48 4.12
CA THR A 127 10.48 16.22 4.17
C THR A 127 11.01 15.78 2.81
N TRP A 128 10.19 15.88 1.75
CA TRP A 128 10.63 15.56 0.39
C TRP A 128 11.70 16.52 -0.16
N ARG A 129 11.64 17.78 0.25
CA ARG A 129 12.55 18.84 -0.21
C ARG A 129 13.83 18.95 0.61
N GLN A 130 14.04 18.07 1.59
CA GLN A 130 15.28 18.02 2.35
C GLN A 130 16.47 17.68 1.44
N SER A 131 17.65 18.15 1.81
CA SER A 131 18.91 17.73 1.18
C SER A 131 19.36 16.38 1.74
N HIS A 132 20.21 15.66 1.01
CA HIS A 132 20.96 14.51 1.51
C HIS A 132 22.18 14.92 2.38
N ASN A 133 22.42 16.22 2.61
CA ASN A 133 23.55 16.63 3.45
C ASN A 133 23.19 16.42 4.92
N ALA A 134 23.48 15.23 5.46
CA ALA A 134 23.36 14.94 6.88
C ALA A 134 24.22 15.89 7.73
N ASP A 135 23.63 16.40 8.81
CA ASP A 135 24.40 16.95 9.92
C ASP A 135 25.12 15.80 10.64
N SER A 136 26.42 15.97 10.90
CA SER A 136 27.24 15.00 11.64
C SER A 136 26.65 14.65 13.02
N GLN A 137 25.96 15.58 13.68
CA GLN A 137 25.32 15.29 14.96
C GLN A 137 24.05 14.44 14.79
N ALA A 138 23.22 14.74 13.80
CA ALA A 138 22.03 13.97 13.49
C ALA A 138 22.39 12.54 13.05
N ALA A 139 23.42 12.38 12.21
CA ALA A 139 23.91 11.07 11.77
C ALA A 139 24.50 10.23 12.92
N ALA A 140 25.05 10.86 13.97
CA ALA A 140 25.55 10.15 15.14
C ALA A 140 24.41 9.63 16.04
N ILE A 141 23.29 10.36 16.10
CA ILE A 141 22.11 10.00 16.91
C ILE A 141 21.23 8.98 16.17
N ASP A 142 20.99 9.19 14.88
CA ASP A 142 20.14 8.37 14.02
C ASP A 142 20.87 8.02 12.71
N PRO A 143 21.82 7.07 12.75
CA PRO A 143 22.58 6.65 11.57
C PRO A 143 21.71 5.93 10.54
N GLU A 144 20.57 5.38 10.98
CA GLU A 144 19.63 4.72 10.09
C GLU A 144 18.62 5.68 9.46
N ASN A 145 18.63 6.97 9.80
CA ASN A 145 17.68 8.00 9.32
C ASN A 145 16.20 7.59 9.50
N ARG A 146 15.86 7.01 10.65
CA ARG A 146 14.49 6.64 11.04
C ARG A 146 13.59 7.86 11.27
N LEU A 147 14.19 8.99 11.64
CA LEU A 147 13.51 10.25 11.93
C LEU A 147 13.42 11.18 10.72
N TRP A 148 13.86 10.75 9.54
CA TRP A 148 13.80 11.53 8.30
C TRP A 148 14.49 12.90 8.42
N HIS A 149 15.71 12.91 8.97
CA HIS A 149 16.55 14.11 9.13
C HIS A 149 17.31 14.49 7.85
N GLU A 150 17.38 13.57 6.89
CA GLU A 150 17.91 13.82 5.54
C GLU A 150 17.11 13.09 4.46
N MET A 151 17.22 13.55 3.22
CA MET A 151 16.65 12.86 2.07
C MET A 151 17.55 11.69 1.66
N ARG A 152 17.01 10.46 1.59
CA ARG A 152 17.76 9.27 1.17
C ARG A 152 18.11 9.33 -0.33
N LEU A 153 19.34 8.94 -0.65
CA LEU A 153 19.75 8.69 -2.04
C LEU A 153 19.01 7.46 -2.56
N ARG A 154 18.41 7.61 -3.75
CA ARG A 154 17.73 6.53 -4.45
C ARG A 154 18.43 6.26 -5.78
N ARG A 155 18.49 4.99 -6.15
CA ARG A 155 18.94 4.62 -7.49
C ARG A 155 17.90 5.06 -8.51
N LEU A 156 18.36 5.60 -9.63
CA LEU A 156 17.52 5.90 -10.77
C LEU A 156 17.38 4.64 -11.62
N GLU A 157 16.16 4.36 -12.06
CA GLU A 157 15.88 3.30 -13.03
C GLU A 157 16.48 3.64 -14.40
N ALA A 158 16.77 2.60 -15.20
CA ALA A 158 17.40 2.76 -16.51
C ALA A 158 16.55 3.64 -17.45
N GLU A 159 15.23 3.52 -17.36
CA GLU A 159 14.24 4.30 -18.10
C GLU A 159 14.33 5.78 -17.75
N ALA A 160 14.44 6.13 -16.47
CA ALA A 160 14.58 7.51 -16.04
C ALA A 160 15.89 8.15 -16.56
N ILE A 161 16.97 7.38 -16.57
CA ILE A 161 18.26 7.82 -17.13
C ILE A 161 18.13 8.03 -18.65
N ARG A 162 17.53 7.07 -19.36
CA ARG A 162 17.30 7.16 -20.82
C ARG A 162 16.44 8.38 -21.16
N ASP A 163 15.34 8.58 -20.45
CA ASP A 163 14.43 9.70 -20.68
C ASP A 163 15.11 11.03 -20.41
N ALA A 164 15.91 11.13 -19.34
CA ALA A 164 16.71 12.32 -19.08
C ALA A 164 17.70 12.60 -20.23
N MET A 165 18.36 11.58 -20.78
CA MET A 165 19.22 11.73 -21.95
C MET A 165 18.44 12.15 -23.21
N MET A 166 17.24 11.61 -23.43
CA MET A 166 16.37 12.00 -24.55
C MET A 166 15.91 13.46 -24.41
N VAL A 167 15.56 13.90 -23.20
CA VAL A 167 15.17 15.28 -22.92
C VAL A 167 16.34 16.24 -23.15
N VAL A 168 17.52 15.95 -22.58
CA VAL A 168 18.71 16.80 -22.73
C VAL A 168 19.20 16.86 -24.18
N SER A 169 19.07 15.77 -24.95
CA SER A 169 19.44 15.73 -26.36
C SER A 169 18.39 16.32 -27.31
N GLY A 170 17.22 16.74 -26.81
CA GLY A 170 16.12 17.26 -27.61
C GLY A 170 15.40 16.22 -28.48
N ARG A 171 15.60 14.92 -28.19
CA ARG A 171 15.01 13.79 -28.92
C ARG A 171 13.81 13.17 -28.19
N TYR A 172 13.41 13.76 -27.07
CA TYR A 172 12.25 13.29 -26.32
C TYR A 172 10.97 13.56 -27.10
N ASP A 173 10.25 12.49 -27.42
CA ASP A 173 8.90 12.55 -28.00
C ASP A 173 7.87 12.28 -26.90
N PRO A 174 7.05 13.28 -26.50
CA PRO A 174 6.01 13.11 -25.49
C PRO A 174 4.73 12.48 -26.06
N SER A 175 4.69 12.09 -27.33
CA SER A 175 3.50 11.48 -27.94
C SER A 175 3.13 10.19 -27.21
N LEU A 176 1.89 10.13 -26.72
CA LEU A 176 1.36 8.94 -26.09
C LEU A 176 0.88 7.99 -27.19
N PHE A 177 1.18 6.70 -26.99
CA PHE A 177 0.86 5.59 -27.90
C PHE A 177 1.69 5.61 -29.19
N GLY A 178 2.03 4.42 -29.69
CA GLY A 178 2.84 4.26 -30.89
C GLY A 178 3.01 2.80 -31.27
N PRO A 179 3.52 2.51 -32.48
CA PRO A 179 3.86 1.14 -32.85
C PRO A 179 4.92 0.58 -31.89
N PRO A 180 4.83 -0.71 -31.52
CA PRO A 180 5.81 -1.34 -30.63
C PRO A 180 7.21 -1.27 -31.26
N ILE A 181 8.22 -1.05 -30.42
CA ILE A 181 9.62 -1.13 -30.85
C ILE A 181 9.98 -2.61 -30.92
N GLU A 182 10.34 -3.11 -32.10
CA GLU A 182 10.90 -4.45 -32.22
C GLU A 182 12.33 -4.46 -31.68
N PRO A 183 12.63 -5.18 -30.58
CA PRO A 183 13.99 -5.29 -30.11
C PRO A 183 14.81 -6.05 -31.14
N PHE A 184 16.04 -5.60 -31.41
CA PHE A 184 16.96 -6.29 -32.28
C PHE A 184 17.20 -7.71 -31.73
N ARG A 185 16.73 -8.72 -32.46
CA ARG A 185 17.00 -10.14 -32.19
C ARG A 185 17.98 -10.64 -33.25
N THR A 186 19.14 -11.16 -32.82
CA THR A 186 19.92 -12.07 -33.67
C THR A 186 19.07 -13.30 -33.94
N ALA A 187 18.98 -13.73 -35.20
CA ALA A 187 18.23 -14.93 -35.58
C ALA A 187 18.59 -16.09 -34.65
N GLU A 188 17.59 -16.80 -34.15
CA GLU A 188 17.79 -18.02 -33.36
C GLU A 188 18.68 -18.98 -34.15
N ASP A 189 19.69 -19.55 -33.50
CA ASP A 189 20.48 -20.63 -34.08
C ASP A 189 19.54 -21.82 -34.41
N PRO A 190 19.71 -22.46 -35.58
CA PRO A 190 18.77 -23.42 -36.16
C PRO A 190 18.60 -24.73 -35.37
#